data_AF-A0A136PZF6-F1
#
_entry.id   AF-A0A136PZF6-F1
#
_cell.length_a   1.000
_cell.length_b   1.000
_cell.length_c   1.000
_cell.angle_alpha   90.00
_cell.angle_beta   90.00
_cell.angle_gamma   90.00
#
_symmetry.space_group_name_H-M   'P 1'
#
loop_
_entity.id
_entity.type
_entity.pdbx_description
1 polymer ?
#
loop_
_entity_poly.entity_id
_entity_poly.type
_entity_poly.pdbx_seq_one_letter_code
_entity_poly.pdbx_strand_id
1 'polypeptide(L)'
;MPFAAITYKVKPGHEDEIAAIFADFQRADSPILHDDDGDEVGIILATGLFIKDDTMVRVIQYEGHLSDVARHMAGQAGVHTAEERLAPYLAEARDTSTVEGFLHYFENSTMRSIQQLSVPAELMADIPIERYRQSAAGRA
;
A
#
# COMPACT_ATOMS: atom_id res chain seq x y z
N MET A 1 14.77 3.34 -3.98
CA MET A 1 13.41 2.78 -3.85
C MET A 1 13.09 2.46 -2.39
N PRO A 2 12.55 3.40 -1.62
CA PRO A 2 12.06 3.14 -0.28
C PRO A 2 10.81 2.24 -0.23
N PHE A 3 10.67 1.51 0.88
CA PHE A 3 9.45 0.85 1.30
C PHE A 3 8.81 1.62 2.47
N ALA A 4 7.48 1.69 2.49
CA ALA A 4 6.69 2.06 3.65
C ALA A 4 5.82 0.87 4.06
N ALA A 5 5.57 0.70 5.35
CA ALA A 5 4.67 -0.31 5.89
C ALA A 5 3.64 0.37 6.80
N ILE A 6 2.36 0.22 6.47
CA ILE A 6 1.23 0.83 7.18
C ILE A 6 0.47 -0.28 7.88
N THR A 7 0.30 -0.18 9.20
CA THR A 7 -0.38 -1.19 10.01
C THR A 7 -1.82 -0.85 10.28
N TYR A 8 -2.67 -1.88 10.24
CA TYR A 8 -4.09 -1.81 10.53
C TYR A 8 -4.39 -2.83 11.63
N LYS A 9 -4.94 -2.38 12.75
CA LYS A 9 -5.54 -3.29 13.74
C LYS A 9 -6.94 -3.70 13.31
N VAL A 10 -7.12 -5.01 13.12
CA VAL A 10 -8.36 -5.63 12.65
C VAL A 10 -8.87 -6.61 13.70
N LYS A 11 -10.16 -6.93 13.63
CA LYS A 11 -10.79 -7.98 14.43
C LYS A 11 -10.30 -9.35 13.94
N PRO A 12 -9.82 -10.24 14.82
CA PRO A 12 -9.41 -11.59 14.43
C PRO A 12 -10.57 -12.40 13.84
N GLY A 13 -10.27 -13.36 12.96
CA GLY A 13 -11.25 -14.31 12.41
C GLY A 13 -12.07 -13.79 11.24
N HIS A 14 -11.63 -12.69 10.61
CA HIS A 14 -12.26 -12.08 9.44
C HIS A 14 -11.30 -11.96 8.25
N GLU A 15 -10.25 -12.78 8.21
CA GLU A 15 -9.19 -12.70 7.21
C GLU A 15 -9.73 -12.91 5.79
N ASP A 16 -10.66 -13.86 5.61
CA ASP A 16 -11.24 -14.18 4.30
C ASP A 16 -12.19 -13.07 3.82
N GLU A 17 -13.00 -12.49 4.72
CA GLU A 17 -13.87 -11.36 4.39
C GLU A 17 -13.05 -10.12 4.03
N ILE A 18 -11.98 -9.85 4.79
CA ILE A 18 -11.05 -8.75 4.50
C ILE A 18 -10.36 -9.00 3.15
N ALA A 19 -9.90 -10.22 2.86
CA ALA A 19 -9.29 -10.56 1.58
C ALA A 19 -10.27 -10.33 0.41
N ALA A 20 -11.55 -10.68 0.57
CA ALA A 20 -12.57 -10.45 -0.45
C ALA A 20 -12.81 -8.96 -0.74
N ILE A 21 -12.70 -8.08 0.26
CA ILE A 21 -12.79 -6.62 0.06
C ILE A 21 -11.71 -6.12 -0.91
N PHE A 22 -10.50 -6.64 -0.74
CA PHE A 22 -9.34 -6.20 -1.53
C PHE A 22 -9.14 -6.98 -2.83
N ALA A 23 -9.79 -8.13 -3.01
CA ALA A 23 -9.83 -8.83 -4.29
C ALA A 23 -10.53 -8.01 -5.39
N ASP A 24 -11.56 -7.25 -5.00
CA ASP A 24 -12.29 -6.32 -5.89
C ASP A 24 -11.61 -4.96 -6.03
N PHE A 25 -10.54 -4.70 -5.26
CA PHE A 25 -9.90 -3.39 -5.24
C PHE A 25 -9.25 -3.10 -6.58
N GLN A 26 -9.86 -2.17 -7.31
CA GLN A 26 -9.30 -1.69 -8.56
C GLN A 26 -8.03 -0.89 -8.24
N ARG A 27 -6.92 -1.26 -8.91
CA ARG A 27 -5.71 -0.45 -8.88
C ARG A 27 -6.05 0.98 -9.25
N ALA A 28 -5.38 1.93 -8.60
CA ALA A 28 -5.44 3.34 -8.94
C ALA A 28 -5.30 3.58 -10.45
N ASP A 29 -6.00 4.59 -10.96
CA ASP A 29 -5.98 4.96 -12.38
C ASP A 29 -4.57 5.31 -12.89
N SER A 30 -3.69 5.76 -11.99
CA SER A 30 -2.28 6.02 -12.29
C SER A 30 -1.41 5.73 -11.06
N PRO A 31 -0.20 5.16 -11.23
CA PRO A 31 0.80 5.04 -10.17
C PRO A 31 1.61 6.33 -9.95
N ILE A 32 1.44 7.35 -10.80
CA ILE A 32 2.23 8.60 -10.76
C ILE A 32 1.69 9.54 -9.68
N LEU A 33 2.60 10.04 -8.84
CA LEU A 33 2.32 10.99 -7.77
C LEU A 33 2.46 12.41 -8.32
N HIS A 34 1.47 13.25 -8.02
CA HIS A 34 1.48 14.67 -8.37
C HIS A 34 1.33 15.51 -7.11
N ASP A 35 1.97 16.68 -7.10
CA ASP A 35 1.76 17.69 -6.06
C ASP A 35 0.52 18.57 -6.36
N ASP A 36 0.33 19.63 -5.58
CA ASP A 36 -0.80 20.55 -5.73
C ASP A 36 -0.73 21.41 -7.00
N ASP A 37 0.48 21.62 -7.53
CA ASP A 37 0.72 22.36 -8.78
C ASP A 37 0.56 21.46 -10.02
N GLY A 38 0.47 20.15 -9.81
CA GLY A 38 0.28 19.14 -10.85
C GLY A 38 1.59 18.63 -11.45
N ASP A 39 2.73 18.87 -10.80
CA ASP A 39 4.03 18.37 -11.23
C ASP A 39 4.22 16.91 -10.80
N GLU A 40 4.89 16.09 -11.63
CA GLU A 40 5.24 14.71 -11.27
C GLU A 40 6.33 14.71 -10.20
N VAL A 41 5.99 14.24 -9.00
CA VAL A 41 6.89 14.25 -7.82
C VAL A 41 7.30 12.84 -7.37
N GLY A 42 6.73 11.80 -7.98
CA GLY A 42 7.09 10.43 -7.66
C GLY A 42 6.22 9.36 -8.32
N ILE A 43 6.40 8.11 -7.89
CA ILE A 43 5.68 6.96 -8.44
C ILE A 43 5.54 5.85 -7.39
N ILE A 44 4.39 5.18 -7.36
CA ILE A 44 4.20 3.91 -6.64
C ILE A 44 4.62 2.76 -7.56
N LEU A 45 5.65 2.03 -7.15
CA LEU A 45 6.22 0.91 -7.91
C LEU A 45 5.50 -0.40 -7.62
N ALA A 46 5.11 -0.62 -6.35
CA ALA A 46 4.42 -1.83 -5.93
C ALA A 46 3.63 -1.59 -4.64
N THR A 47 2.54 -2.33 -4.50
CA THR A 47 1.76 -2.41 -3.26
C THR A 47 1.50 -3.86 -2.94
N GLY A 48 1.79 -4.26 -1.71
CA GLY A 48 1.42 -5.55 -1.14
C GLY A 48 0.55 -5.36 0.09
N LEU A 49 -0.44 -6.21 0.28
CA LEU A 49 -1.27 -6.22 1.49
C LEU A 49 -1.20 -7.61 2.11
N PHE A 50 -0.89 -7.65 3.40
CA PHE A 50 -0.67 -8.87 4.16
C PHE A 50 -1.53 -8.82 5.41
N ILE A 51 -2.09 -9.95 5.82
CA ILE A 51 -2.87 -10.06 7.06
C ILE A 51 -2.44 -11.31 7.82
N LYS A 52 -2.36 -11.19 9.13
CA LYS A 52 -2.18 -12.31 10.05
C LYS A 52 -2.80 -11.95 11.40
N ASP A 53 -3.68 -12.82 11.90
CA ASP A 53 -4.37 -12.64 13.17
C ASP A 53 -5.08 -11.26 13.24
N ASP A 54 -4.70 -10.40 14.19
CA ASP A 54 -5.29 -9.07 14.39
C ASP A 54 -4.59 -7.94 13.62
N THR A 55 -3.63 -8.28 12.76
CA THR A 55 -2.71 -7.31 12.15
C THR A 55 -2.69 -7.45 10.64
N MET A 56 -3.13 -6.40 9.98
CA MET A 56 -2.97 -6.23 8.53
C MET A 56 -1.91 -5.16 8.24
N VAL A 57 -1.07 -5.40 7.24
CA VAL A 57 0.05 -4.53 6.85
C VAL A 57 -0.02 -4.27 5.36
N ARG A 58 -0.08 -2.98 4.98
CA ARG A 58 0.10 -2.54 3.60
C ARG A 58 1.55 -2.11 3.40
N VAL A 59 2.26 -2.76 2.50
CA VAL A 59 3.63 -2.40 2.10
C VAL A 59 3.58 -1.69 0.76
N ILE A 60 4.23 -0.53 0.67
CA ILE A 60 4.27 0.28 -0.54
C ILE A 60 5.73 0.50 -0.90
N GLN A 61 6.11 0.14 -2.13
CA GLN A 61 7.37 0.53 -2.73
C GLN A 61 7.13 1.76 -3.60
N TYR A 62 7.94 2.80 -3.42
CA TYR A 62 7.73 4.07 -4.10
C TYR A 62 9.05 4.77 -4.43
N GLU A 63 8.98 5.80 -5.27
CA GLU A 63 9.98 6.85 -5.42
C GLU A 63 9.31 8.21 -5.19
N GLY A 64 10.05 9.17 -4.62
CA GLY A 64 9.51 10.45 -4.13
C GLY A 64 9.37 10.48 -2.61
N HIS A 65 8.48 11.31 -2.07
CA HIS A 65 8.23 11.42 -0.63
C HIS A 65 7.00 10.63 -0.18
N LEU A 66 7.05 10.10 1.05
CA LEU A 66 5.94 9.31 1.61
C LEU A 66 4.67 10.15 1.80
N SER A 67 4.82 11.46 2.04
CA SER A 67 3.70 12.41 2.10
C SER A 67 2.91 12.46 0.80
N ASP A 68 3.60 12.35 -0.34
CA ASP A 68 2.97 12.42 -1.67
C ASP A 68 2.23 11.12 -1.96
N VAL A 69 2.79 9.98 -1.53
CA VAL A 69 2.10 8.68 -1.54
C VAL A 69 0.82 8.75 -0.71
N ALA A 70 0.88 9.28 0.51
CA ALA A 70 -0.26 9.37 1.40
C ALA A 70 -1.36 10.27 0.82
N ARG A 71 -0.99 11.43 0.26
CA ARG A 71 -1.92 12.36 -0.41
C ARG A 71 -2.56 11.72 -1.65
N HIS A 72 -1.75 11.07 -2.48
CA HIS A 72 -2.22 10.38 -3.67
C HIS A 72 -3.22 9.27 -3.33
N MET A 73 -2.96 8.49 -2.26
CA MET A 73 -3.89 7.46 -1.80
C MET A 73 -5.18 8.04 -1.22
N ALA A 74 -5.10 9.17 -0.51
CA ALA A 74 -6.28 9.85 0.06
C ALA A 74 -7.25 10.36 -1.02
N GLY A 75 -6.78 10.61 -2.25
CA GLY A 75 -7.62 11.07 -3.35
C GLY A 75 -8.26 9.96 -4.20
N GLN A 76 -7.94 8.69 -3.95
CA GLN A 76 -8.41 7.58 -4.79
C GLN A 76 -9.78 7.08 -4.35
N ALA A 77 -10.76 7.10 -5.26
CA ALA A 77 -12.11 6.57 -5.02
C ALA A 77 -12.08 5.11 -4.55
N GLY A 78 -11.20 4.28 -5.14
CA GLY A 78 -11.02 2.89 -4.72
C GLY A 78 -10.60 2.75 -3.25
N VAL A 79 -9.74 3.66 -2.75
CA VAL A 79 -9.30 3.68 -1.35
C VAL A 79 -10.47 3.96 -0.43
N HIS A 80 -11.29 4.96 -0.71
CA HIS A 80 -12.49 5.25 0.08
C HIS A 80 -13.45 4.05 0.14
N THR A 81 -13.76 3.42 -1.00
CA THR A 81 -14.64 2.25 -1.02
C THR A 81 -14.07 1.08 -0.21
N ALA A 82 -12.76 0.83 -0.30
CA ALA A 82 -12.12 -0.21 0.51
C ALA A 82 -12.15 0.13 2.01
N GLU A 83 -11.95 1.39 2.38
CA GLU A 83 -12.00 1.83 3.78
C GLU A 83 -13.39 1.68 4.37
N GLU A 84 -14.44 2.08 3.64
CA GLU A 84 -15.83 1.89 4.06
C GLU A 84 -16.18 0.42 4.28
N ARG A 85 -15.77 -0.46 3.35
CA ARG A 85 -15.98 -1.91 3.46
C ARG A 85 -15.15 -2.53 4.60
N LEU A 86 -13.94 -2.01 4.84
CA LEU A 86 -13.04 -2.50 5.90
C LEU A 86 -13.47 -2.05 7.29
N ALA A 87 -14.13 -0.89 7.42
CA ALA A 87 -14.46 -0.27 8.70
C ALA A 87 -15.14 -1.21 9.74
N PRO A 88 -16.10 -2.08 9.37
CA PRO A 88 -16.71 -3.02 10.32
C PRO A 88 -15.74 -4.03 10.93
N TYR A 89 -14.62 -4.28 10.25
CA TYR A 89 -13.59 -5.25 10.64
C TYR A 89 -12.41 -4.61 11.37
N LEU A 90 -12.37 -3.28 11.49
CA LEU A 90 -11.33 -2.60 12.27
C LEU A 90 -11.55 -2.80 13.77
N ALA A 91 -10.46 -3.01 14.51
CA ALA A 91 -10.52 -3.09 15.97
C ALA A 91 -10.79 -1.72 16.61
N GLU A 92 -10.36 -0.64 15.94
CA GLU A 92 -10.54 0.74 16.34
C GLU A 92 -11.14 1.52 15.18
N ALA A 93 -12.14 2.36 15.48
CA ALA A 93 -12.74 3.25 14.50
C ALA A 93 -11.71 4.29 14.05
N ARG A 94 -11.78 4.66 12.77
CA ARG A 94 -10.91 5.66 12.17
C ARG A 94 -11.75 6.73 11.51
N ASP A 95 -11.28 7.96 11.63
CA ASP A 95 -11.80 9.04 10.82
C ASP A 95 -10.82 9.30 9.66
N THR A 96 -11.06 8.61 8.55
CA THR A 96 -10.37 8.84 7.26
C THR A 96 -11.31 9.52 6.26
N SER A 97 -12.42 10.09 6.74
CA SER A 97 -13.43 10.76 5.90
C SER A 97 -12.92 12.06 5.27
N THR A 98 -11.82 12.60 5.80
CA THR A 98 -11.11 13.77 5.27
C THR A 98 -9.69 13.39 4.87
N VAL A 99 -9.13 14.12 3.91
CA VAL A 99 -7.72 13.96 3.51
C VAL A 99 -6.79 14.14 4.71
N GLU A 100 -7.04 15.14 5.57
CA GLU A 100 -6.25 15.41 6.76
C GLU A 100 -6.32 14.26 7.78
N GLY A 101 -7.51 13.70 8.02
CA GLY A 101 -7.70 12.55 8.89
C GLY A 101 -7.00 11.30 8.37
N PHE A 102 -7.07 11.06 7.05
CA PHE A 102 -6.33 10.00 6.38
C PHE A 102 -4.82 10.18 6.55
N LEU A 103 -4.28 11.38 6.28
CA LEU A 103 -2.85 11.66 6.42
C LEU A 103 -2.36 11.44 7.86
N HIS A 104 -3.09 11.96 8.85
CA HIS A 104 -2.76 11.78 10.26
C HIS A 104 -2.78 10.30 10.66
N TYR A 105 -3.79 9.54 10.21
CA TYR A 105 -3.87 8.11 10.46
C TYR A 105 -2.73 7.35 9.78
N PHE A 106 -2.45 7.68 8.51
CA PHE A 106 -1.38 7.10 7.72
C PHE A 106 -0.04 7.27 8.41
N GLU A 107 0.26 8.47 8.90
CA GLU A 107 1.50 8.80 9.60
C GLU A 107 1.62 8.03 10.92
N ASN A 108 0.58 8.04 11.75
CA ASN A 108 0.55 7.30 13.03
C ASN A 108 0.62 5.77 12.87
N SER A 109 0.16 5.28 11.72
CA SER A 109 0.13 3.84 11.41
C SER A 109 1.32 3.39 10.58
N THR A 110 2.19 4.32 10.18
CA THR A 110 3.41 3.99 9.47
C THR A 110 4.40 3.37 10.45
N MET A 111 4.81 2.15 10.18
CA MET A 111 5.86 1.47 10.95
C MET A 111 7.20 2.17 10.73
N ARG A 112 7.99 2.28 11.80
CA ARG A 112 9.38 2.72 11.69
C ARG A 112 10.19 1.70 10.88
N SER A 113 10.72 2.14 9.74
CA SER A 113 11.70 1.36 9.00
C SER A 113 13.02 1.28 9.77
N ILE A 114 13.44 0.07 10.13
CA ILE A 114 14.73 -0.18 10.81
C ILE A 114 15.84 -0.49 9.81
N GLN A 115 15.51 -1.16 8.70
CA GLN A 115 16.46 -1.51 7.64
C GLN A 115 15.72 -1.70 6.31
N GLN A 116 16.34 -1.27 5.22
CA GLN A 116 15.90 -1.57 3.86
C GLN A 116 17.10 -1.90 2.99
N LEU A 117 16.94 -2.90 2.14
CA LEU A 117 17.96 -3.34 1.19
C LEU A 117 17.28 -3.53 -0.15
N SER A 118 17.87 -2.95 -1.19
CA SER A 118 17.46 -3.15 -2.58
C SER A 118 18.66 -3.54 -3.39
N VAL A 119 18.48 -4.45 -4.35
CA VAL A 119 19.53 -4.75 -5.33
C VAL A 119 19.62 -3.56 -6.29
N PRO A 120 20.81 -2.99 -6.54
CA PRO A 120 20.97 -1.93 -7.54
C PRO A 120 20.48 -2.40 -8.91
N ALA A 121 19.81 -1.51 -9.65
CA ALA A 121 19.22 -1.86 -10.94
C ALA A 121 20.29 -2.32 -11.94
N GLU A 122 21.50 -1.76 -11.86
CA GLU A 122 22.65 -2.11 -12.70
C GLU A 122 23.06 -3.57 -12.48
N LEU A 123 23.04 -4.03 -11.23
CA LEU A 123 23.36 -5.42 -10.90
C LEU A 123 22.24 -6.38 -11.35
N MET A 124 20.99 -5.91 -11.39
CA MET A 124 19.87 -6.72 -11.87
C MET A 124 19.83 -6.85 -13.40
N ALA A 125 20.39 -5.89 -14.15
CA ALA A 125 20.35 -5.88 -15.62
C ALA A 125 21.01 -7.11 -16.26
N ASP A 126 22.06 -7.63 -15.63
CA ASP A 126 22.81 -8.80 -16.11
C ASP A 126 22.27 -10.15 -15.58
N ILE A 127 21.29 -10.11 -14.67
CA ILE A 127 20.67 -11.32 -14.11
C ILE A 127 19.48 -11.72 -15.00
N PRO A 128 19.43 -12.97 -15.50
CA PRO A 128 18.31 -13.44 -16.34
C PRO A 128 17.04 -13.68 -15.51
N ILE A 129 16.40 -12.59 -15.07
CA ILE A 129 15.24 -12.58 -14.17
C ILE A 129 14.01 -13.29 -14.78
N GLU A 130 13.93 -13.40 -16.10
CA GLU A 130 12.84 -14.06 -16.84
C GLU A 130 12.68 -15.52 -16.41
N ARG A 131 13.80 -16.19 -16.08
CA ARG A 131 13.79 -17.58 -15.60
C ARG A 131 13.00 -17.75 -14.31
N TYR A 132 12.94 -16.72 -13.47
CA TYR A 132 12.24 -16.75 -12.19
C TYR A 132 10.80 -16.26 -12.30
N ARG A 133 10.48 -15.40 -13.28
CA ARG A 133 9.11 -14.92 -13.54
C ARG A 133 8.17 -16.04 -14.01
N GLN A 134 8.67 -16.98 -14.81
CA GLN A 134 7.85 -18.10 -15.34
C GLN A 134 7.48 -19.12 -14.26
N SER A 135 8.26 -19.27 -13.19
CA SER A 135 7.95 -20.21 -12.10
C SER A 135 6.86 -19.70 -11.14
N ALA A 136 6.60 -18.39 -11.11
CA ALA A 136 5.60 -17.79 -10.21
C ALA A 136 4.17 -17.88 -10.77
N ALA A 137 4.00 -17.91 -12.09
CA ALA A 137 2.68 -17.97 -12.75
C ALA A 137 1.93 -19.32 -12.58
N GLY A 138 2.53 -20.32 -11.94
CA GLY A 138 1.92 -21.64 -11.67
C GLY A 138 1.45 -21.87 -10.23
N ARG A 139 1.48 -20.84 -9.37
CA ARG A 139 1.05 -20.91 -7.96
C ARG A 139 0.26 -19.66 -7.57
N ALA A 140 -0.87 -19.43 -8.22
CA ALA A 140 -1.92 -18.53 -7.74
C ALA A 140 -3.23 -19.31 -7.78
#